data_AF-A0A7S3JW52-F1
#
_entry.id   AF-A0A7S3JW52-F1
#
_cell.length_a   1.000
_cell.length_b   1.000
_cell.length_c   1.000
_cell.angle_alpha   90.00
_cell.angle_beta   90.00
_cell.angle_gamma   90.00
#
_symmetry.space_group_name_H-M   'P 1'
#
loop_
_entity.id
_entity.type
_entity.pdbx_description
1 polymer ?
#
loop_
_entity_poly.entity_id
_entity_poly.type
_entity_poly.pdbx_seq_one_letter_code
_entity_poly.pdbx_strand_id
1 'polypeptide(L)'
;GYSNMLKIKAVLLISFVAAQPGRPGNFGSRGQTADGDPRDSCVDSVQDNACAKDGSSYTWFEEIDGTTRRISTNHCPNHNYIDLNPNTAYPEESTYDIPLEPKFISSTNINDYLLLNEEGGAIGILYDGSMIYSPYGGRLYGALNFSLDNDYYNSAPYAEGYSFDMCNQHAALSTAASYHSHVPPSCLLDQLGQTDNEHSPQIGFLFDGFPVYGPRGPNGIMMKSCTESTADSVYCVDKCGGFADDGSIINDGYVYRYYIMGTYKVQASCTWDLWANLDGEATNCDYQQASTYYPFTPLCMRGCCPSGVDCWDELPACSSISGTIVDGTTNNFNPSITQALDPYTAVSDCSCNDYPTNCENYQLGDSCNQTYTCTTNLECVNNICVDAQNTVITSSPTPMSPSECADSTSWYKNGEPSKDCNWVNEFAPNRCGVKNKDATPAFEACLVACDTCPGSCNSQDSTTWYRAGDPSRGCDWVADSYPARCTRSNDDGVYGFESSACPYACRVCTYCDNDDSWALNNDEPEKNCNWVAEASQSRCTKSGIDLNGNITYAYQSCVDACRVCPNYGDCSDDDGWVKNNEDDDSRNCSWVASFPESRCLVKGTDSTDSDTYAFESCRVACSTC
;
A
#
# COMPACT_ATOMS: atom_id res chain seq x y z
N GLY A 1 -5.63 16.55 64.25
CA GLY A 1 -5.65 15.23 64.91
C GLY A 1 -7.09 14.75 65.01
N TYR A 2 -7.29 13.42 64.92
CA TYR A 2 -8.41 12.57 65.40
C TYR A 2 -9.86 13.15 65.47
N SER A 3 -10.94 12.49 65.04
CA SER A 3 -11.12 11.07 64.66
C SER A 3 -12.47 10.81 63.97
N ASN A 4 -12.61 9.61 63.40
CA ASN A 4 -13.82 8.96 62.84
C ASN A 4 -15.16 9.20 63.58
N MET A 5 -16.29 9.19 62.84
CA MET A 5 -17.47 8.39 63.24
C MET A 5 -18.45 8.09 62.08
N LEU A 6 -18.84 6.81 61.95
CA LEU A 6 -20.03 6.36 61.20
C LEU A 6 -21.33 6.83 61.89
N LYS A 7 -22.41 7.01 61.13
CA LYS A 7 -23.76 6.60 61.58
C LYS A 7 -24.78 6.38 60.46
N ILE A 8 -25.61 5.36 60.70
CA ILE A 8 -26.63 4.76 59.83
C ILE A 8 -27.94 5.56 59.85
N LYS A 9 -28.70 5.56 58.73
CA LYS A 9 -30.17 5.41 58.72
C LYS A 9 -30.70 4.98 57.35
N ALA A 10 -31.83 4.28 57.33
CA ALA A 10 -32.47 3.68 56.16
C ALA A 10 -34.01 3.74 56.30
N VAL A 11 -34.74 3.29 55.25
CA VAL A 11 -36.18 2.87 55.28
C VAL A 11 -37.20 4.06 55.31
N LEU A 12 -38.38 4.10 54.64
CA LEU A 12 -39.35 3.09 54.12
C LEU A 12 -40.11 3.54 52.82
N LEU A 13 -40.83 2.57 52.21
CA LEU A 13 -41.77 2.50 51.06
C LEU A 13 -43.01 3.45 51.03
N ILE A 14 -43.68 3.54 49.86
CA ILE A 14 -45.13 3.16 49.58
C ILE A 14 -45.52 3.46 48.10
N SER A 15 -46.53 2.88 47.39
CA SER A 15 -47.00 1.48 47.13
C SER A 15 -48.11 1.43 46.03
N PHE A 16 -48.33 0.27 45.36
CA PHE A 16 -49.43 -0.13 44.42
C PHE A 16 -49.45 0.46 42.97
N VAL A 17 -49.73 -0.22 41.84
CA VAL A 17 -50.28 -1.55 41.38
C VAL A 17 -51.76 -1.58 40.89
N ALA A 18 -51.96 -2.26 39.75
CA ALA A 18 -53.20 -2.72 39.06
C ALA A 18 -53.96 -1.73 38.13
N ALA A 19 -54.70 -2.11 37.07
CA ALA A 19 -54.62 -3.16 36.02
C ALA A 19 -55.95 -3.20 35.20
N GLN A 20 -55.86 -3.13 33.85
CA GLN A 20 -56.65 -3.89 32.84
C GLN A 20 -58.20 -3.66 32.67
N PRO A 21 -58.87 -4.24 31.63
CA PRO A 21 -58.46 -4.67 30.27
C PRO A 21 -59.43 -4.25 29.11
N GLY A 22 -59.09 -4.56 27.84
CA GLY A 22 -60.01 -4.55 26.69
C GLY A 22 -59.43 -5.18 25.39
N ARG A 23 -60.20 -6.01 24.68
CA ARG A 23 -59.86 -6.82 23.47
C ARG A 23 -61.09 -6.80 22.51
N PRO A 24 -61.17 -7.45 21.32
CA PRO A 24 -60.17 -8.13 20.46
C PRO A 24 -60.31 -7.94 18.90
N GLY A 25 -59.38 -8.51 18.12
CA GLY A 25 -59.62 -9.10 16.77
C GLY A 25 -58.63 -8.66 15.65
N ASN A 26 -58.23 -9.50 14.68
CA ASN A 26 -58.31 -10.98 14.58
C ASN A 26 -57.39 -11.58 13.47
N PHE A 27 -56.63 -12.63 13.83
CA PHE A 27 -56.13 -13.82 13.07
C PHE A 27 -55.12 -13.80 11.89
N GLY A 28 -54.13 -14.72 12.01
CA GLY A 28 -53.24 -15.26 10.96
C GLY A 28 -51.74 -15.32 11.38
N SER A 29 -51.25 -16.22 12.25
CA SER A 29 -50.89 -17.65 12.00
C SER A 29 -49.90 -17.85 10.84
N ARG A 30 -48.71 -18.47 10.94
CA ARG A 30 -47.94 -19.17 12.00
C ARG A 30 -46.43 -19.00 11.67
N GLY A 31 -45.54 -18.95 12.68
CA GLY A 31 -44.60 -20.05 12.92
C GLY A 31 -43.32 -19.55 13.59
N GLN A 32 -42.78 -20.30 14.55
CA GLN A 32 -41.53 -19.98 15.26
C GLN A 32 -40.40 -20.86 14.72
N THR A 33 -39.18 -20.33 14.64
CA THR A 33 -38.01 -20.86 15.36
C THR A 33 -36.92 -19.80 15.39
N ALA A 34 -36.11 -19.81 16.45
CA ALA A 34 -34.82 -19.14 16.47
C ALA A 34 -33.75 -20.22 16.28
N ASP A 35 -32.75 -19.94 15.47
CA ASP A 35 -31.35 -20.31 15.68
C ASP A 35 -30.50 -19.40 14.79
N GLY A 36 -29.32 -19.01 15.27
CA GLY A 36 -28.34 -18.27 14.47
C GLY A 36 -27.33 -19.25 13.88
N ASP A 37 -26.95 -19.05 12.62
CA ASP A 37 -25.80 -19.74 12.00
C ASP A 37 -24.74 -18.67 11.65
N PRO A 38 -23.56 -18.69 12.28
CA PRO A 38 -22.48 -17.74 12.01
C PRO A 38 -21.58 -18.26 10.88
N ARG A 39 -22.13 -18.40 9.66
CA ARG A 39 -21.42 -18.92 8.48
C ARG A 39 -21.86 -18.25 7.16
N ASP A 40 -21.76 -16.93 7.13
CA ASP A 40 -21.91 -16.17 5.89
C ASP A 40 -20.79 -15.12 5.80
N SER A 41 -19.64 -15.55 5.27
CA SER A 41 -18.44 -14.72 5.08
C SER A 41 -17.72 -15.10 3.79
N CYS A 42 -18.49 -15.25 2.70
CA CYS A 42 -18.00 -15.20 1.32
C CYS A 42 -18.86 -14.18 0.58
N VAL A 43 -18.83 -12.91 1.04
CA VAL A 43 -19.46 -11.82 0.31
C VAL A 43 -18.55 -11.49 -0.86
N ASP A 44 -18.86 -12.06 -2.02
CA ASP A 44 -18.36 -11.62 -3.31
C ASP A 44 -18.92 -10.20 -3.57
N SER A 45 -18.24 -9.20 -3.00
CA SER A 45 -18.49 -7.81 -3.36
C SER A 45 -17.93 -7.61 -4.75
N VAL A 46 -18.82 -7.66 -5.74
CA VAL A 46 -18.57 -7.11 -7.07
C VAL A 46 -18.17 -5.65 -6.88
N GLN A 47 -16.86 -5.39 -6.80
CA GLN A 47 -16.30 -4.08 -6.98
C GLN A 47 -16.56 -3.71 -8.43
N ASP A 48 -17.61 -2.90 -8.65
CA ASP A 48 -17.92 -2.36 -9.96
C ASP A 48 -16.63 -1.75 -10.54
N ASN A 49 -16.16 -2.36 -11.64
CA ASN A 49 -14.94 -2.05 -12.41
C ASN A 49 -13.59 -2.66 -11.96
N ALA A 50 -13.48 -3.66 -11.09
CA ALA A 50 -12.21 -4.38 -10.93
C ALA A 50 -11.86 -5.25 -12.16
N CYS A 51 -10.57 -5.57 -12.37
CA CYS A 51 -10.13 -6.49 -13.44
C CYS A 51 -10.63 -7.92 -13.20
N ALA A 52 -10.98 -8.63 -14.27
CA ALA A 52 -11.45 -10.01 -14.18
C ALA A 52 -10.34 -10.94 -13.68
N LYS A 53 -10.62 -11.71 -12.61
CA LYS A 53 -9.65 -12.60 -11.93
C LYS A 53 -9.10 -13.74 -12.80
N ASP A 54 -9.68 -13.98 -13.96
CA ASP A 54 -9.26 -14.96 -14.97
C ASP A 54 -8.39 -14.36 -16.10
N GLY A 55 -8.00 -13.09 -15.96
CA GLY A 55 -7.24 -12.35 -16.96
C GLY A 55 -8.02 -11.98 -18.24
N SER A 56 -9.31 -12.31 -18.33
CA SER A 56 -10.11 -12.10 -19.55
C SER A 56 -10.40 -10.64 -19.88
N SER A 57 -10.15 -9.71 -18.95
CA SER A 57 -10.32 -8.27 -19.13
C SER A 57 -9.07 -7.55 -19.64
N TYR A 58 -7.94 -8.23 -19.84
CA TYR A 58 -6.71 -7.65 -20.41
C TYR A 58 -6.94 -7.04 -21.80
N THR A 59 -6.34 -5.88 -22.04
CA THR A 59 -6.20 -5.30 -23.38
C THR A 59 -4.74 -4.96 -23.69
N TRP A 60 -4.34 -5.18 -24.94
CA TRP A 60 -3.05 -4.76 -25.47
C TRP A 60 -3.19 -4.39 -26.94
N PHE A 61 -2.60 -3.27 -27.32
CA PHE A 61 -2.45 -2.84 -28.70
C PHE A 61 -1.11 -2.16 -28.87
N GLU A 62 -0.45 -2.41 -30.00
CA GLU A 62 0.81 -1.75 -30.34
C GLU A 62 0.79 -1.29 -31.80
N GLU A 63 1.17 -0.04 -32.03
CA GLU A 63 1.41 0.51 -33.36
C GLU A 63 2.75 1.26 -33.46
N ILE A 64 3.20 1.45 -34.69
CA ILE A 64 4.38 2.25 -35.03
C ILE A 64 3.93 3.46 -35.84
N ASP A 65 4.08 4.65 -35.27
CA ASP A 65 3.77 5.92 -35.91
C ASP A 65 5.06 6.68 -36.19
N GLY A 66 5.62 6.47 -37.38
CA GLY A 66 6.87 7.09 -37.82
C GLY A 66 8.08 6.66 -36.99
N THR A 67 8.44 7.47 -35.99
CA THR A 67 9.58 7.30 -35.09
C THR A 67 9.18 6.97 -33.65
N THR A 68 7.88 6.84 -33.39
CA THR A 68 7.30 6.54 -32.07
C THR A 68 6.68 5.13 -32.09
N ARG A 69 6.92 4.35 -31.03
CA ARG A 69 6.14 3.14 -30.72
C ARG A 69 5.05 3.56 -29.74
N ARG A 70 3.79 3.27 -30.09
CA ARG A 70 2.64 3.56 -29.24
C ARG A 70 2.06 2.25 -28.71
N ILE A 71 2.04 2.12 -27.39
CA ILE A 71 1.49 0.96 -26.67
C ILE A 71 0.23 1.43 -25.94
N SER A 72 -0.90 0.77 -26.15
CA SER A 72 -2.14 1.00 -25.41
C SER A 72 -2.56 -0.27 -24.66
N THR A 73 -2.96 -0.11 -23.40
CA THR A 73 -3.38 -1.21 -22.52
C THR A 73 -4.25 -0.67 -21.40
N ASN A 74 -5.05 -1.54 -20.76
CA ASN A 74 -5.84 -1.19 -19.60
C ASN A 74 -5.25 -1.62 -18.26
N HIS A 75 -4.05 -2.21 -18.23
CA HIS A 75 -3.39 -2.69 -17.00
C HIS A 75 -4.07 -3.82 -16.23
N CYS A 76 -5.10 -4.46 -16.80
CA CYS A 76 -5.50 -5.77 -16.30
C CYS A 76 -4.49 -6.83 -16.74
N PRO A 77 -4.01 -7.72 -15.85
CA PRO A 77 -3.14 -8.82 -16.23
C PRO A 77 -3.86 -9.79 -17.17
N ASN A 78 -3.12 -10.40 -18.09
CA ASN A 78 -3.65 -11.41 -19.01
C ASN A 78 -3.76 -12.83 -18.40
N HIS A 79 -3.60 -12.97 -17.08
CA HIS A 79 -3.51 -14.24 -16.39
C HIS A 79 -4.38 -14.25 -15.14
N ASN A 80 -4.61 -15.45 -14.58
CA ASN A 80 -5.22 -15.58 -13.27
C ASN A 80 -4.38 -14.83 -12.23
N TYR A 81 -5.03 -14.06 -11.36
CA TYR A 81 -4.37 -13.34 -10.27
C TYR A 81 -5.19 -13.39 -8.98
N ILE A 82 -4.53 -13.22 -7.83
CA ILE A 82 -5.16 -13.26 -6.51
C ILE A 82 -4.72 -12.07 -5.65
N ASP A 83 -5.63 -11.59 -4.79
CA ASP A 83 -5.37 -10.46 -3.90
C ASP A 83 -4.76 -10.97 -2.59
N LEU A 84 -3.42 -10.87 -2.48
CA LEU A 84 -2.68 -11.25 -1.27
C LEU A 84 -2.45 -10.08 -0.30
N ASN A 85 -2.79 -8.86 -0.73
CA ASN A 85 -2.92 -7.66 0.09
C ASN A 85 -4.35 -7.09 -0.09
N PRO A 86 -4.74 -6.01 0.61
CA PRO A 86 -6.07 -5.41 0.45
C PRO A 86 -6.35 -4.75 -0.92
N ASN A 87 -5.43 -4.84 -1.89
CA ASN A 87 -5.53 -4.23 -3.20
C ASN A 87 -5.90 -5.27 -4.27
N THR A 88 -6.41 -4.80 -5.41
CA THR A 88 -6.77 -5.63 -6.57
C THR A 88 -6.43 -4.89 -7.84
N ALA A 89 -6.21 -5.60 -8.95
CA ALA A 89 -6.03 -4.96 -10.25
C ALA A 89 -7.30 -4.21 -10.67
N TYR A 90 -7.11 -2.97 -11.12
CA TYR A 90 -8.15 -2.10 -11.69
C TYR A 90 -7.74 -1.68 -13.12
N PRO A 91 -8.71 -1.60 -14.05
CA PRO A 91 -8.47 -1.16 -15.41
C PRO A 91 -8.33 0.36 -15.49
N GLU A 92 -7.32 0.82 -16.22
CA GLU A 92 -7.18 2.22 -16.66
C GLU A 92 -6.62 2.22 -18.09
N GLU A 93 -7.41 2.71 -19.06
CA GLU A 93 -7.01 2.77 -20.47
C GLU A 93 -5.89 3.81 -20.67
N SER A 94 -4.66 3.32 -20.67
CA SER A 94 -3.44 4.09 -20.81
C SER A 94 -2.87 3.99 -22.21
N THR A 95 -2.07 4.97 -22.62
CA THR A 95 -1.31 4.94 -23.88
C THR A 95 0.05 5.59 -23.68
N TYR A 96 1.10 4.84 -24.04
CA TYR A 96 2.49 5.21 -23.88
C TYR A 96 3.14 5.41 -25.24
N ASP A 97 3.62 6.63 -25.49
CA ASP A 97 4.45 6.98 -26.63
C ASP A 97 5.92 6.89 -26.22
N ILE A 98 6.64 5.90 -26.76
CA ILE A 98 8.05 5.65 -26.45
C ILE A 98 8.91 5.67 -27.72
N PRO A 99 10.22 6.03 -27.64
CA PRO A 99 11.08 6.06 -28.81
C PRO A 99 11.16 4.70 -29.53
N LEU A 100 10.83 4.66 -30.82
CA LEU A 100 10.99 3.45 -31.65
C LEU A 100 12.48 3.07 -31.82
N GLU A 101 13.31 4.09 -31.98
CA GLU A 101 14.77 4.03 -32.02
C GLU A 101 15.32 4.83 -30.84
N PRO A 102 15.46 4.22 -29.65
CA PRO A 102 16.00 4.91 -28.47
C PRO A 102 17.42 5.44 -28.72
N LYS A 103 17.85 6.39 -27.89
CA LYS A 103 19.24 6.92 -27.89
C LYS A 103 19.92 6.57 -26.60
N PHE A 104 21.08 5.92 -26.67
CA PHE A 104 21.79 5.39 -25.52
C PHE A 104 22.76 6.42 -24.93
N ILE A 105 22.58 6.75 -23.64
CA ILE A 105 23.49 7.57 -22.86
C ILE A 105 24.69 6.71 -22.42
N SER A 106 25.64 6.52 -23.34
CA SER A 106 26.87 5.75 -23.14
C SER A 106 27.85 6.34 -22.11
N SER A 107 27.64 7.60 -21.71
CA SER A 107 28.32 8.24 -20.57
C SER A 107 28.27 7.35 -19.32
N THR A 108 29.32 7.36 -18.50
CA THR A 108 29.33 6.65 -17.20
C THR A 108 28.92 7.55 -16.02
N ASN A 109 28.79 8.86 -16.25
CA ASN A 109 28.38 9.84 -15.27
C ASN A 109 26.90 9.65 -14.90
N ILE A 110 26.62 9.38 -13.63
CA ILE A 110 25.26 9.12 -13.13
C ILE A 110 24.32 10.32 -13.33
N ASN A 111 24.86 11.54 -13.31
CA ASN A 111 24.08 12.78 -13.45
C ASN A 111 23.57 13.04 -14.88
N ASP A 112 23.95 12.20 -15.86
CA ASP A 112 23.38 12.24 -17.21
C ASP A 112 22.12 11.36 -17.33
N TYR A 113 21.69 10.64 -16.28
CA TYR A 113 20.62 9.63 -16.34
C TYR A 113 19.36 10.10 -15.61
N LEU A 114 18.20 9.51 -15.93
CA LEU A 114 17.02 9.57 -15.05
C LEU A 114 17.19 8.51 -13.95
N LEU A 115 17.07 8.90 -12.68
CA LEU A 115 17.30 8.03 -11.53
C LEU A 115 15.97 7.58 -10.94
N LEU A 116 15.87 6.29 -10.60
CA LEU A 116 14.65 5.63 -10.10
C LEU A 116 14.89 5.06 -8.69
N ASN A 117 15.81 5.68 -7.94
CA ASN A 117 16.32 5.17 -6.67
C ASN A 117 15.56 5.72 -5.44
N GLU A 118 14.72 6.74 -5.65
CA GLU A 118 13.91 7.46 -4.64
C GLU A 118 12.48 7.75 -5.15
N GLU A 119 12.12 7.22 -6.32
CA GLU A 119 10.88 7.52 -7.04
C GLU A 119 10.14 6.22 -7.34
N GLY A 120 8.87 6.13 -6.93
CA GLY A 120 8.03 4.94 -7.04
C GLY A 120 7.08 5.01 -8.24
N GLY A 121 6.45 3.89 -8.59
CA GLY A 121 5.49 3.80 -9.69
C GLY A 121 6.06 3.24 -10.99
N ALA A 122 5.30 3.39 -12.07
CA ALA A 122 5.55 2.75 -13.35
C ALA A 122 6.75 3.36 -14.09
N ILE A 123 7.69 2.50 -14.50
CA ILE A 123 8.87 2.84 -15.31
C ILE A 123 8.85 2.17 -16.69
N GLY A 124 7.88 1.29 -16.92
CA GLY A 124 7.74 0.51 -18.14
C GLY A 124 6.48 -0.33 -18.14
N ILE A 125 6.32 -1.12 -19.20
CA ILE A 125 5.13 -1.93 -19.45
C ILE A 125 5.51 -3.35 -19.93
N LEU A 126 4.81 -4.35 -19.39
CA LEU A 126 4.96 -5.77 -19.75
C LEU A 126 3.88 -6.21 -20.75
N TYR A 127 4.18 -7.24 -21.54
CA TYR A 127 3.27 -7.77 -22.57
C TYR A 127 2.01 -8.44 -22.01
N ASP A 128 1.98 -8.79 -20.72
CA ASP A 128 0.78 -9.22 -19.99
C ASP A 128 -0.14 -8.05 -19.56
N GLY A 129 0.24 -6.81 -19.88
CA GLY A 129 -0.50 -5.57 -19.56
C GLY A 129 -0.09 -4.96 -18.22
N SER A 130 0.61 -5.69 -17.35
CA SER A 130 1.05 -5.18 -16.06
C SER A 130 2.16 -4.14 -16.21
N MET A 131 2.28 -3.27 -15.20
CA MET A 131 3.34 -2.25 -15.15
C MET A 131 4.66 -2.86 -14.67
N ILE A 132 5.79 -2.29 -15.09
CA ILE A 132 7.08 -2.49 -14.43
C ILE A 132 7.23 -1.35 -13.43
N TYR A 133 7.38 -1.64 -12.14
CA TYR A 133 7.66 -0.59 -11.15
C TYR A 133 9.16 -0.45 -10.89
N SER A 134 9.55 0.75 -10.49
CA SER A 134 10.90 1.04 -9.98
C SER A 134 11.29 0.07 -8.85
N PRO A 135 12.58 -0.11 -8.54
CA PRO A 135 12.99 -0.97 -7.44
C PRO A 135 12.76 -0.37 -6.05
N TYR A 136 12.35 0.90 -5.94
CA TYR A 136 12.23 1.65 -4.69
C TYR A 136 11.00 1.20 -3.88
N GLY A 137 11.22 0.65 -2.67
CA GLY A 137 10.15 0.19 -1.77
C GLY A 137 9.34 1.31 -1.10
N GLY A 138 9.46 2.55 -1.58
CA GLY A 138 8.80 3.71 -1.00
C GLY A 138 9.55 4.34 0.18
N ARG A 139 9.05 5.52 0.60
CA ARG A 139 9.74 6.43 1.52
C ARG A 139 10.07 5.84 2.89
N LEU A 140 9.29 4.87 3.38
CA LEU A 140 9.53 4.17 4.65
C LEU A 140 10.80 3.31 4.63
N TYR A 141 11.18 2.82 3.46
CA TYR A 141 12.33 1.95 3.25
C TYR A 141 13.58 2.75 2.85
N GLY A 142 13.41 3.99 2.40
CA GLY A 142 14.49 4.93 2.13
C GLY A 142 15.15 4.75 0.76
N ALA A 143 16.06 5.67 0.44
CA ALA A 143 16.74 5.71 -0.84
C ALA A 143 17.53 4.43 -1.12
N LEU A 144 17.53 4.00 -2.38
CA LEU A 144 18.41 2.97 -2.90
C LEU A 144 19.75 3.56 -3.33
N ASN A 145 20.86 2.88 -3.07
CA ASN A 145 22.16 3.26 -3.66
C ASN A 145 22.56 2.30 -4.79
N PHE A 146 23.46 2.79 -5.64
CA PHE A 146 24.08 2.05 -6.75
C PHE A 146 25.19 1.07 -6.29
N SER A 147 25.26 0.76 -5.00
CA SER A 147 26.21 -0.17 -4.38
C SER A 147 25.47 -1.24 -3.59
N LEU A 148 25.92 -2.49 -3.71
CA LEU A 148 25.23 -3.69 -3.22
C LEU A 148 25.25 -3.85 -1.70
N ASP A 149 26.03 -3.04 -0.99
CA ASP A 149 26.24 -3.16 0.45
C ASP A 149 24.99 -2.70 1.22
N ASN A 150 24.11 -3.67 1.52
CA ASN A 150 23.01 -3.59 2.49
C ASN A 150 21.72 -2.86 2.06
N ASP A 151 21.57 -2.43 0.81
CA ASP A 151 20.35 -1.75 0.32
C ASP A 151 19.22 -2.67 -0.16
N TYR A 152 19.43 -4.00 -0.18
CA TYR A 152 18.34 -4.95 -0.46
C TYR A 152 17.13 -4.72 0.46
N TYR A 153 17.38 -4.39 1.73
CA TYR A 153 16.37 -4.07 2.74
C TYR A 153 15.56 -2.79 2.45
N ASN A 154 15.97 -1.98 1.47
CA ASN A 154 15.27 -0.77 1.06
C ASN A 154 14.44 -1.00 -0.22
N SER A 155 14.58 -2.17 -0.86
CA SER A 155 13.99 -2.47 -2.17
C SER A 155 12.54 -2.97 -2.08
N ALA A 156 11.73 -2.67 -3.09
CA ALA A 156 10.33 -3.10 -3.15
C ALA A 156 10.16 -4.64 -3.09
N PRO A 157 11.00 -5.49 -3.71
CA PRO A 157 10.95 -6.94 -3.51
C PRO A 157 11.18 -7.41 -2.06
N TYR A 158 11.90 -6.63 -1.25
CA TYR A 158 11.99 -6.89 0.19
C TYR A 158 10.75 -6.35 0.93
N ALA A 159 10.34 -5.14 0.62
CA ALA A 159 9.23 -4.43 1.26
C ALA A 159 7.85 -5.08 1.01
N GLU A 160 7.63 -5.63 -0.17
CA GLU A 160 6.30 -5.95 -0.72
C GLU A 160 6.15 -7.41 -1.15
N GLY A 161 7.26 -8.15 -1.24
CA GLY A 161 7.31 -9.49 -1.84
C GLY A 161 6.49 -10.57 -1.14
N TYR A 162 6.00 -10.32 0.09
CA TYR A 162 5.02 -11.18 0.77
C TYR A 162 3.62 -11.13 0.12
N SER A 163 3.36 -10.12 -0.71
CA SER A 163 2.06 -9.90 -1.38
C SER A 163 2.08 -10.16 -2.88
N PHE A 164 3.20 -10.63 -3.43
CA PHE A 164 3.28 -11.07 -4.82
C PHE A 164 2.54 -12.40 -5.01
N ASP A 165 1.66 -12.43 -6.00
CA ASP A 165 0.87 -13.61 -6.34
C ASP A 165 1.69 -14.71 -7.04
N MET A 166 1.01 -15.75 -7.52
CA MET A 166 1.64 -16.88 -8.19
C MET A 166 2.41 -16.51 -9.47
N CYS A 167 2.09 -15.36 -10.08
CA CYS A 167 2.74 -14.83 -11.27
C CYS A 167 3.88 -13.87 -10.93
N ASN A 168 4.18 -13.64 -9.65
CA ASN A 168 5.15 -12.66 -9.12
C ASN A 168 4.73 -11.19 -9.30
N GLN A 169 3.42 -10.93 -9.29
CA GLN A 169 2.84 -9.61 -9.46
C GLN A 169 1.78 -9.32 -8.40
N HIS A 170 1.42 -8.05 -8.22
CA HIS A 170 0.35 -7.64 -7.30
C HIS A 170 -0.14 -6.21 -7.62
N ALA A 171 -1.20 -5.77 -6.95
CA ALA A 171 -1.67 -4.39 -7.00
C ALA A 171 -1.16 -3.56 -5.80
N ALA A 172 -0.77 -2.31 -6.06
CA ALA A 172 -0.44 -1.34 -5.01
C ALA A 172 -1.64 -0.54 -4.49
N LEU A 173 -2.75 -0.47 -5.25
CA LEU A 173 -3.95 0.32 -4.94
C LEU A 173 -5.24 -0.48 -5.18
N SER A 174 -6.28 -0.18 -4.41
CA SER A 174 -7.63 -0.78 -4.50
C SER A 174 -8.65 0.09 -5.26
N THR A 175 -8.18 1.08 -6.03
CA THR A 175 -9.03 2.10 -6.67
C THR A 175 -8.55 2.59 -8.05
N ALA A 176 -7.34 2.21 -8.47
CA ALA A 176 -6.71 2.68 -9.72
C ALA A 176 -5.73 1.63 -10.26
N ALA A 177 -5.37 1.75 -11.55
CA ALA A 177 -4.43 0.83 -12.18
C ALA A 177 -3.07 0.87 -11.48
N SER A 178 -2.66 -0.28 -10.96
CA SER A 178 -1.47 -0.42 -10.13
C SER A 178 -0.94 -1.85 -10.08
N TYR A 179 -1.39 -2.71 -11.01
CA TYR A 179 -0.97 -4.11 -11.07
C TYR A 179 0.38 -4.23 -11.78
N HIS A 180 1.40 -4.74 -11.09
CA HIS A 180 2.78 -4.54 -11.52
C HIS A 180 3.76 -5.62 -11.03
N SER A 181 4.97 -5.60 -11.60
CA SER A 181 6.14 -6.42 -11.23
C SER A 181 7.28 -5.59 -10.65
N HIS A 182 7.93 -6.12 -9.61
CA HIS A 182 9.29 -5.74 -9.19
C HIS A 182 10.33 -6.88 -9.36
N VAL A 183 9.87 -8.07 -9.72
CA VAL A 183 10.64 -9.32 -9.85
C VAL A 183 10.17 -10.05 -11.12
N PRO A 184 10.84 -11.12 -11.60
CA PRO A 184 10.54 -11.66 -12.91
C PRO A 184 9.12 -12.27 -12.97
N PRO A 185 8.25 -11.84 -13.90
CA PRO A 185 6.85 -12.25 -13.96
C PRO A 185 6.74 -13.70 -14.45
N SER A 186 6.49 -14.63 -13.52
CA SER A 186 6.58 -16.08 -13.76
C SER A 186 5.63 -16.57 -14.84
N CYS A 187 4.38 -16.07 -14.85
CA CYS A 187 3.36 -16.48 -15.82
C CYS A 187 3.66 -15.97 -17.24
N LEU A 188 4.07 -14.71 -17.38
CA LEU A 188 4.50 -14.15 -18.66
C LEU A 188 5.75 -14.85 -19.21
N LEU A 189 6.70 -15.21 -18.34
CA LEU A 189 7.90 -15.94 -18.75
C LEU A 189 7.59 -17.35 -19.27
N ASP A 190 6.70 -18.12 -18.62
CA ASP A 190 6.25 -19.41 -19.18
C ASP A 190 5.47 -19.24 -20.48
N GLN A 191 4.56 -18.26 -20.54
CA GLN A 191 3.78 -17.97 -21.75
C GLN A 191 4.66 -17.65 -22.96
N LEU A 192 5.77 -16.95 -22.75
CA LEU A 192 6.76 -16.61 -23.78
C LEU A 192 7.82 -17.73 -24.00
N GLY A 193 7.67 -18.88 -23.35
CA GLY A 193 8.51 -20.06 -23.56
C GLY A 193 9.91 -19.97 -22.97
N GLN A 194 10.08 -19.26 -21.85
CA GLN A 194 11.34 -19.17 -21.12
C GLN A 194 11.90 -20.57 -20.77
N THR A 195 13.19 -20.78 -21.02
CA THR A 195 13.90 -22.01 -20.60
C THR A 195 15.17 -21.68 -19.80
N ASP A 196 15.73 -22.65 -19.10
CA ASP A 196 16.90 -22.44 -18.24
C ASP A 196 18.24 -22.27 -18.98
N ASN A 197 18.29 -22.60 -20.29
CA ASN A 197 19.54 -22.68 -21.06
C ASN A 197 19.67 -21.57 -22.13
N GLU A 198 18.63 -20.77 -22.32
CA GLU A 198 18.56 -19.74 -23.37
C GLU A 198 18.48 -18.33 -22.76
N HIS A 199 18.83 -17.33 -23.56
CA HIS A 199 18.55 -15.93 -23.23
C HIS A 199 17.04 -15.75 -23.03
N SER A 200 16.64 -14.95 -22.06
CA SER A 200 15.23 -14.68 -21.78
C SER A 200 14.49 -14.11 -22.99
N PRO A 201 13.17 -14.36 -23.13
CA PRO A 201 12.37 -13.62 -24.09
C PRO A 201 12.30 -12.15 -23.66
N GLN A 202 12.04 -11.27 -24.63
CA GLN A 202 11.65 -9.90 -24.31
C GLN A 202 10.25 -9.96 -23.68
N ILE A 203 10.08 -9.32 -22.52
CA ILE A 203 8.85 -9.30 -21.74
C ILE A 203 8.13 -7.95 -21.79
N GLY A 204 8.79 -6.90 -22.27
CA GLY A 204 8.22 -5.55 -22.31
C GLY A 204 9.21 -4.47 -22.76
N PHE A 205 8.91 -3.22 -22.43
CA PHE A 205 9.74 -2.04 -22.68
C PHE A 205 9.77 -1.13 -21.44
N LEU A 206 10.89 -0.43 -21.20
CA LEU A 206 10.86 0.77 -20.38
C LEU A 206 10.40 1.97 -21.20
N PHE A 207 9.95 3.03 -20.52
CA PHE A 207 9.50 4.27 -21.16
C PHE A 207 10.62 5.06 -21.88
N ASP A 208 11.89 4.68 -21.69
CA ASP A 208 13.03 5.20 -22.46
C ASP A 208 13.20 4.55 -23.85
N GLY A 209 12.37 3.56 -24.19
CA GLY A 209 12.32 2.88 -25.49
C GLY A 209 13.19 1.61 -25.59
N PHE A 210 13.99 1.28 -24.58
CA PHE A 210 14.77 0.04 -24.59
C PHE A 210 13.95 -1.19 -24.17
N PRO A 211 14.25 -2.38 -24.75
CA PRO A 211 13.56 -3.61 -24.41
C PRO A 211 13.92 -4.09 -22.99
N VAL A 212 12.95 -4.73 -22.35
CA VAL A 212 13.10 -5.40 -21.05
C VAL A 212 13.00 -6.90 -21.27
N TYR A 213 13.92 -7.64 -20.67
CA TYR A 213 14.00 -9.09 -20.72
C TYR A 213 13.74 -9.72 -19.34
N GLY A 214 13.38 -11.00 -19.34
CA GLY A 214 13.46 -11.85 -18.14
C GLY A 214 14.88 -11.98 -17.59
N PRO A 215 15.11 -12.80 -16.55
CA PRO A 215 16.31 -12.71 -15.72
C PRO A 215 17.55 -13.40 -16.31
N ARG A 216 17.47 -14.02 -17.50
CA ARG A 216 18.55 -14.83 -18.09
C ARG A 216 19.23 -14.12 -19.26
N GLY A 217 20.54 -13.95 -19.13
CA GLY A 217 21.50 -13.58 -20.17
C GLY A 217 21.81 -14.72 -21.15
N PRO A 218 22.76 -14.50 -22.06
CA PRO A 218 23.20 -15.51 -23.03
C PRO A 218 23.57 -16.86 -22.38
N ASN A 219 23.17 -17.96 -23.01
CA ASN A 219 23.34 -19.33 -22.50
C ASN A 219 22.60 -19.62 -21.18
N GLY A 220 21.52 -18.89 -20.87
CA GLY A 220 20.69 -19.12 -19.68
C GLY A 220 21.27 -18.58 -18.37
N ILE A 221 22.37 -17.83 -18.43
CA ILE A 221 23.08 -17.31 -17.26
C ILE A 221 22.19 -16.30 -16.52
N MET A 222 21.96 -16.51 -15.22
CA MET A 222 21.20 -15.55 -14.41
C MET A 222 21.93 -14.21 -14.32
N MET A 223 21.31 -13.15 -14.81
CA MET A 223 21.89 -11.80 -14.78
C MET A 223 21.93 -11.27 -13.35
N LYS A 224 23.05 -10.63 -13.02
CA LYS A 224 23.33 -9.94 -11.75
C LYS A 224 24.13 -8.68 -12.04
N SER A 225 24.14 -7.72 -11.13
CA SER A 225 25.01 -6.54 -11.24
C SER A 225 26.48 -6.94 -11.43
N CYS A 226 27.23 -6.26 -12.29
CA CYS A 226 28.67 -6.50 -12.47
C CYS A 226 29.52 -6.23 -11.21
N THR A 227 28.94 -5.63 -10.17
CA THR A 227 29.58 -5.51 -8.86
C THR A 227 29.33 -6.71 -7.94
N GLU A 228 28.42 -7.62 -8.30
CA GLU A 228 28.11 -8.82 -7.50
C GLU A 228 29.24 -9.83 -7.56
N SER A 229 29.65 -10.33 -6.39
CA SER A 229 30.75 -11.30 -6.28
C SER A 229 30.46 -12.65 -6.95
N THR A 230 29.19 -12.91 -7.27
CA THR A 230 28.70 -14.14 -7.93
C THR A 230 28.21 -13.92 -9.36
N ALA A 231 28.35 -12.71 -9.91
CA ALA A 231 28.00 -12.43 -11.30
C ALA A 231 28.96 -13.13 -12.29
N ASP A 232 28.47 -13.40 -13.51
CA ASP A 232 29.34 -13.82 -14.59
C ASP A 232 30.26 -12.66 -15.03
N SER A 233 31.52 -12.99 -15.36
CA SER A 233 32.54 -12.00 -15.72
C SER A 233 32.31 -11.25 -17.05
N VAL A 234 31.34 -11.71 -17.85
CA VAL A 234 30.96 -11.14 -19.15
C VAL A 234 29.47 -10.78 -19.16
N TYR A 235 28.61 -11.68 -18.68
CA TYR A 235 27.16 -11.54 -18.72
C TYR A 235 26.61 -11.04 -17.38
N CYS A 236 26.85 -9.76 -17.12
CA CYS A 236 26.38 -9.04 -15.94
C CYS A 236 25.78 -7.69 -16.37
N VAL A 237 24.87 -7.14 -15.55
CA VAL A 237 24.26 -5.82 -15.83
C VAL A 237 25.04 -4.69 -15.18
N ASP A 238 24.92 -3.49 -15.75
CA ASP A 238 25.47 -2.28 -15.15
C ASP A 238 24.65 -1.80 -13.93
N LYS A 239 25.05 -0.64 -13.38
CA LYS A 239 24.40 0.00 -12.22
C LYS A 239 22.91 0.37 -12.43
N CYS A 240 22.41 0.39 -13.67
CA CYS A 240 21.01 0.63 -13.99
C CYS A 240 20.23 -0.67 -14.24
N GLY A 241 20.83 -1.86 -14.14
CA GLY A 241 20.15 -3.12 -14.42
C GLY A 241 20.06 -3.48 -15.91
N GLY A 242 20.93 -2.93 -16.77
CA GLY A 242 20.97 -3.30 -18.18
C GLY A 242 22.34 -3.71 -18.74
N PHE A 243 22.32 -4.30 -19.94
CA PHE A 243 23.47 -4.88 -20.63
C PHE A 243 23.69 -4.20 -21.98
N ALA A 244 24.89 -3.64 -22.17
CA ALA A 244 25.34 -3.07 -23.44
C ALA A 244 26.01 -4.14 -24.31
N ASP A 245 25.56 -4.29 -25.55
CA ASP A 245 26.12 -5.19 -26.56
C ASP A 245 25.79 -4.63 -27.95
N ASP A 246 26.75 -4.61 -28.88
CA ASP A 246 26.60 -3.99 -30.21
C ASP A 246 25.84 -4.87 -31.23
N GLY A 247 25.13 -5.89 -30.74
CA GLY A 247 24.50 -6.94 -31.53
C GLY A 247 25.43 -8.11 -31.87
N SER A 248 26.67 -8.12 -31.35
CA SER A 248 27.61 -9.22 -31.57
C SER A 248 27.37 -10.44 -30.68
N ILE A 249 26.63 -10.28 -29.57
CA ILE A 249 26.24 -11.36 -28.65
C ILE A 249 24.73 -11.62 -28.74
N ILE A 250 23.91 -10.56 -28.64
CA ILE A 250 22.45 -10.62 -28.64
C ILE A 250 21.94 -9.87 -29.88
N ASN A 251 21.58 -10.61 -30.93
CA ASN A 251 21.11 -10.02 -32.19
C ASN A 251 19.60 -9.69 -32.14
N ASP A 252 19.19 -8.91 -31.14
CA ASP A 252 17.84 -8.35 -30.98
C ASP A 252 17.64 -7.02 -31.74
N GLY A 253 18.74 -6.40 -32.19
CA GLY A 253 18.75 -5.12 -32.90
C GLY A 253 18.99 -3.89 -32.01
N TYR A 254 19.15 -4.06 -30.69
CA TYR A 254 19.41 -2.99 -29.74
C TYR A 254 20.86 -2.99 -29.25
N VAL A 255 21.41 -1.82 -28.93
CA VAL A 255 22.75 -1.69 -28.34
C VAL A 255 22.75 -1.81 -26.80
N TYR A 256 21.57 -1.71 -26.20
CA TYR A 256 21.35 -1.77 -24.75
C TYR A 256 19.98 -2.39 -24.44
N ARG A 257 19.86 -3.09 -23.32
CA ARG A 257 18.61 -3.71 -22.85
C ARG A 257 18.58 -3.88 -21.34
N TYR A 258 17.40 -3.87 -20.73
CA TYR A 258 17.22 -4.11 -19.29
C TYR A 258 16.84 -5.56 -19.00
N TYR A 259 17.11 -6.00 -17.77
CA TYR A 259 16.70 -7.29 -17.26
C TYR A 259 15.94 -7.08 -15.96
N ILE A 260 14.77 -7.72 -15.82
CA ILE A 260 14.20 -7.93 -14.49
C ILE A 260 14.92 -9.13 -13.89
N MET A 261 15.76 -8.88 -12.89
CA MET A 261 16.58 -9.90 -12.22
C MET A 261 15.83 -10.55 -11.07
N GLY A 262 16.23 -11.77 -10.68
CA GLY A 262 15.63 -12.52 -9.59
C GLY A 262 15.43 -14.00 -9.94
N THR A 263 15.13 -14.81 -8.92
CA THR A 263 14.60 -16.17 -9.11
C THR A 263 13.13 -16.13 -9.53
N TYR A 264 12.67 -17.18 -10.20
CA TYR A 264 11.30 -17.33 -10.67
C TYR A 264 10.99 -18.83 -10.87
N LYS A 265 9.72 -19.21 -10.96
CA LYS A 265 9.31 -20.58 -11.31
C LYS A 265 8.58 -20.57 -12.65
N VAL A 266 9.06 -21.36 -13.62
CA VAL A 266 8.45 -21.52 -14.96
C VAL A 266 7.04 -22.15 -14.89
N GLN A 267 6.56 -22.58 -13.72
CA GLN A 267 5.19 -23.06 -13.53
C GLN A 267 4.62 -22.47 -12.25
N ALA A 268 3.76 -21.46 -12.40
CA ALA A 268 3.04 -20.83 -11.31
C ALA A 268 2.09 -21.84 -10.65
N SER A 269 2.33 -22.17 -9.38
CA SER A 269 1.55 -23.13 -8.59
C SER A 269 0.83 -22.42 -7.44
N CYS A 270 -0.48 -22.62 -7.27
CA CYS A 270 -1.23 -22.06 -6.12
C CYS A 270 -0.88 -22.68 -4.76
N THR A 271 -0.01 -23.70 -4.72
CA THR A 271 0.58 -24.16 -3.47
C THR A 271 1.56 -23.11 -2.94
N TRP A 272 1.13 -22.41 -1.89
CA TRP A 272 1.94 -21.45 -1.13
C TRP A 272 3.21 -22.12 -0.59
N ASP A 273 4.29 -22.05 -1.36
CA ASP A 273 5.58 -22.60 -0.99
C ASP A 273 6.68 -21.54 -0.99
N LEU A 274 6.42 -20.49 -0.21
CA LEU A 274 7.41 -19.50 0.23
C LEU A 274 8.22 -19.99 1.45
N TRP A 275 7.93 -21.18 2.01
CA TRP A 275 8.54 -21.62 3.29
C TRP A 275 9.00 -23.08 3.40
N ALA A 276 8.67 -24.02 2.51
CA ALA A 276 9.20 -25.39 2.57
C ALA A 276 10.62 -25.48 2.00
N ASN A 277 11.59 -25.00 2.79
CA ASN A 277 12.93 -25.55 2.78
C ASN A 277 12.88 -27.02 3.26
N LEU A 278 12.65 -27.96 2.34
CA LEU A 278 12.86 -29.39 2.58
C LEU A 278 13.77 -30.06 1.54
N ASP A 279 13.68 -29.67 0.26
CA ASP A 279 14.33 -30.43 -0.83
C ASP A 279 15.52 -29.70 -1.49
N GLY A 280 15.76 -28.43 -1.18
CA GLY A 280 16.94 -27.67 -1.63
C GLY A 280 16.89 -27.12 -3.05
N GLU A 281 15.71 -27.10 -3.69
CA GLU A 281 15.46 -26.31 -4.89
C GLU A 281 14.77 -24.99 -4.52
N ALA A 282 15.11 -23.90 -5.24
CA ALA A 282 14.77 -22.55 -4.82
C ALA A 282 13.25 -22.30 -4.73
N THR A 283 12.83 -21.67 -3.63
CA THR A 283 11.52 -21.00 -3.54
C THR A 283 11.49 -19.76 -4.44
N ASN A 284 10.29 -19.23 -4.71
CA ASN A 284 10.11 -18.15 -5.69
C ASN A 284 10.93 -16.88 -5.35
N CYS A 285 11.17 -16.66 -4.06
CA CYS A 285 12.25 -15.83 -3.53
C CYS A 285 13.02 -16.60 -2.45
N ASP A 286 14.15 -17.22 -2.80
CA ASP A 286 15.12 -17.65 -1.78
C ASP A 286 15.74 -16.39 -1.16
N TYR A 287 15.29 -16.03 0.04
CA TYR A 287 15.74 -14.84 0.76
C TYR A 287 17.26 -14.79 0.97
N GLN A 288 17.97 -15.93 1.00
CA GLN A 288 19.44 -15.96 1.11
C GLN A 288 20.14 -15.60 -0.20
N GLN A 289 19.45 -15.67 -1.34
CA GLN A 289 19.97 -15.33 -2.67
C GLN A 289 19.33 -14.07 -3.27
N ALA A 290 18.15 -13.65 -2.78
CA ALA A 290 17.40 -12.50 -3.28
C ALA A 290 18.26 -11.22 -3.31
N SER A 291 19.02 -10.94 -2.24
CA SER A 291 19.94 -9.80 -2.18
C SER A 291 20.97 -9.78 -3.32
N THR A 292 21.39 -10.94 -3.84
CA THR A 292 22.35 -11.03 -4.96
C THR A 292 21.77 -10.72 -6.33
N TYR A 293 20.47 -10.41 -6.40
CA TYR A 293 19.75 -9.95 -7.60
C TYR A 293 19.30 -8.50 -7.49
N TYR A 294 19.59 -7.83 -6.37
CA TYR A 294 19.35 -6.39 -6.21
C TYR A 294 19.99 -5.61 -7.38
N PRO A 295 19.29 -4.62 -7.97
CA PRO A 295 17.99 -4.05 -7.58
C PRO A 295 16.71 -4.75 -8.10
N PHE A 296 16.80 -5.92 -8.74
CA PHE A 296 15.70 -6.59 -9.45
C PHE A 296 15.17 -5.82 -10.66
N THR A 297 14.48 -4.68 -10.49
CA THR A 297 14.13 -3.77 -11.60
C THR A 297 15.13 -2.61 -11.75
N PRO A 298 15.17 -1.93 -12.90
CA PRO A 298 16.16 -0.88 -13.20
C PRO A 298 16.19 0.31 -12.22
N LEU A 299 17.37 0.59 -11.66
CA LEU A 299 17.62 1.76 -10.79
C LEU A 299 17.73 3.11 -11.54
N CYS A 300 17.85 3.07 -12.86
CA CYS A 300 17.94 4.27 -13.69
C CYS A 300 17.60 3.98 -15.15
N MET A 301 17.11 4.99 -15.87
CA MET A 301 16.99 4.94 -17.33
C MET A 301 18.22 5.54 -18.00
N ARG A 302 18.72 4.84 -19.02
CA ARG A 302 19.88 5.22 -19.86
C ARG A 302 19.48 5.67 -21.27
N GLY A 303 18.18 5.76 -21.58
CA GLY A 303 17.69 6.44 -22.77
C GLY A 303 17.48 7.95 -22.55
N CYS A 304 17.35 8.67 -23.67
CA CYS A 304 16.92 10.07 -23.70
C CYS A 304 15.92 10.28 -24.86
N CYS A 305 15.06 11.29 -24.75
CA CYS A 305 14.07 11.59 -25.78
C CYS A 305 14.73 12.22 -27.02
N PRO A 306 14.64 11.60 -28.22
CA PRO A 306 15.23 12.14 -29.44
C PRO A 306 14.47 13.38 -29.94
N SER A 307 15.17 14.28 -30.64
CA SER A 307 14.57 15.51 -31.16
C SER A 307 13.47 15.23 -32.21
N GLY A 308 12.22 15.57 -31.88
CA GLY A 308 11.07 15.41 -32.78
C GLY A 308 10.41 14.04 -32.71
N VAL A 309 10.65 13.29 -31.63
CA VAL A 309 9.94 12.06 -31.27
C VAL A 309 9.04 12.37 -30.07
N ASP A 310 7.84 11.82 -30.05
CA ASP A 310 6.97 11.88 -28.87
C ASP A 310 7.43 10.81 -27.87
N CYS A 311 7.62 11.22 -26.62
CA CYS A 311 8.22 10.41 -25.55
C CYS A 311 7.41 10.58 -24.27
N TRP A 312 7.61 9.67 -23.31
CA TRP A 312 7.17 9.86 -21.93
C TRP A 312 7.76 11.15 -21.30
N ASP A 313 6.91 11.92 -20.60
CA ASP A 313 7.18 13.30 -20.19
C ASP A 313 8.38 13.47 -19.23
N GLU A 314 8.71 12.44 -18.45
CA GLU A 314 9.84 12.45 -17.51
C GLU A 314 11.20 12.18 -18.19
N LEU A 315 11.19 11.70 -19.45
CA LEU A 315 12.42 11.32 -20.15
C LEU A 315 13.20 12.57 -20.60
N PRO A 316 14.47 12.77 -20.16
CA PRO A 316 15.22 13.96 -20.53
C PRO A 316 15.48 14.02 -22.03
N ALA A 317 15.28 15.20 -22.64
CA ALA A 317 15.61 15.42 -24.04
C ALA A 317 17.11 15.19 -24.30
N CYS A 318 17.47 14.46 -25.35
CA CYS A 318 18.88 14.18 -25.67
C CYS A 318 19.75 15.43 -25.87
N SER A 319 19.15 16.60 -26.09
CA SER A 319 19.85 17.88 -26.20
C SER A 319 20.22 18.53 -24.86
N SER A 320 19.68 18.07 -23.72
CA SER A 320 20.07 18.53 -22.38
C SER A 320 21.21 17.71 -21.75
N ILE A 321 21.45 16.50 -22.27
CA ILE A 321 22.47 15.57 -21.77
C ILE A 321 23.87 16.08 -22.11
N SER A 322 24.77 16.05 -21.11
CA SER A 322 26.15 16.53 -21.26
C SER A 322 27.12 15.44 -21.74
N GLY A 323 26.81 14.19 -21.42
CA GLY A 323 27.59 13.00 -21.77
C GLY A 323 27.46 12.54 -23.21
N THR A 324 28.19 11.48 -23.54
CA THR A 324 28.17 10.88 -24.89
C THR A 324 26.88 10.10 -25.13
N ILE A 325 26.10 10.53 -26.12
CA ILE A 325 24.93 9.82 -26.64
C ILE A 325 25.30 9.10 -27.94
N VAL A 326 24.82 7.88 -28.10
CA VAL A 326 24.93 7.08 -29.34
C VAL A 326 23.56 6.53 -29.74
N ASP A 327 23.46 5.96 -30.94
CA ASP A 327 22.24 5.28 -31.37
C ASP A 327 21.97 4.06 -30.47
N GLY A 328 20.74 3.93 -29.97
CA GLY A 328 20.31 2.82 -29.13
C GLY A 328 20.05 1.52 -29.90
N THR A 329 20.12 1.58 -31.23
CA THR A 329 19.79 0.50 -32.16
C THR A 329 20.97 0.20 -33.08
N THR A 330 21.05 -1.05 -33.55
CA THR A 330 22.07 -1.48 -34.50
C THR A 330 21.70 -1.09 -35.93
N ASN A 331 22.67 -1.13 -36.85
CA ASN A 331 22.43 -0.87 -38.29
C ASN A 331 21.48 -1.88 -38.96
N ASN A 332 21.18 -3.01 -38.30
CA ASN A 332 20.25 -4.04 -38.74
C ASN A 332 18.97 -4.09 -37.90
N PHE A 333 18.72 -3.09 -37.06
CA PHE A 333 17.46 -2.93 -36.35
C PHE A 333 16.30 -2.90 -37.33
N ASN A 334 15.29 -3.72 -37.06
CA ASN A 334 14.05 -3.77 -37.81
C ASN A 334 12.91 -3.84 -36.78
N PRO A 335 12.16 -2.75 -36.55
CA PRO A 335 11.15 -2.74 -35.52
C PRO A 335 10.03 -3.74 -35.85
N SER A 336 9.57 -4.43 -34.81
CA SER A 336 8.42 -5.34 -34.85
C SER A 336 7.43 -4.93 -33.77
N ILE A 337 6.13 -5.03 -34.08
CA ILE A 337 5.06 -4.90 -33.11
C ILE A 337 4.78 -6.24 -32.42
N THR A 338 4.48 -6.20 -31.12
CA THR A 338 4.00 -7.33 -30.35
C THR A 338 2.47 -7.40 -30.42
N GLN A 339 1.96 -8.57 -30.83
CA GLN A 339 0.52 -8.83 -30.81
C GLN A 339 0.06 -9.09 -29.37
N ALA A 340 -1.19 -8.75 -29.06
CA ALA A 340 -1.82 -9.09 -27.80
C ALA A 340 -1.70 -10.60 -27.54
N LEU A 341 -1.35 -10.96 -26.31
CA LEU A 341 -1.26 -12.35 -25.87
C LEU A 341 -2.67 -12.89 -25.58
N ASP A 342 -2.91 -14.18 -25.87
CA ASP A 342 -4.10 -14.86 -25.35
C ASP A 342 -4.06 -14.89 -23.81
N PRO A 343 -5.20 -14.98 -23.10
CA PRO A 343 -5.18 -15.19 -21.66
C PRO A 343 -4.41 -16.46 -21.27
N TYR A 344 -3.50 -16.34 -20.30
CA TYR A 344 -2.63 -17.43 -19.87
C TYR A 344 -3.38 -18.42 -18.99
N THR A 345 -3.37 -19.69 -19.40
CA THR A 345 -4.25 -20.76 -18.86
C THR A 345 -3.48 -22.01 -18.40
N ALA A 346 -2.15 -21.97 -18.34
CA ALA A 346 -1.34 -23.14 -17.94
C ALA A 346 -1.41 -23.44 -16.42
N VAL A 347 -1.99 -22.53 -15.64
CA VAL A 347 -2.41 -22.80 -14.25
C VAL A 347 -3.53 -23.83 -14.25
N SER A 348 -3.21 -25.07 -13.89
CA SER A 348 -4.22 -26.12 -13.70
C SER A 348 -5.15 -25.75 -12.55
N ASP A 349 -6.39 -25.36 -12.90
CA ASP A 349 -7.49 -25.01 -12.00
C ASP A 349 -7.05 -24.46 -10.63
N CYS A 350 -6.80 -23.16 -10.56
CA CYS A 350 -6.88 -22.45 -9.28
C CYS A 350 -8.26 -21.86 -9.12
N SER A 351 -9.20 -22.68 -8.65
CA SER A 351 -10.39 -22.17 -7.98
C SER A 351 -9.95 -21.52 -6.66
N CYS A 352 -10.74 -20.60 -6.12
CA CYS A 352 -10.60 -20.16 -4.72
C CYS A 352 -10.68 -21.35 -3.72
N ASN A 353 -11.11 -22.54 -4.17
CA ASN A 353 -11.18 -23.77 -3.39
C ASN A 353 -9.89 -24.62 -3.41
N ASP A 354 -8.91 -24.34 -4.28
CA ASP A 354 -7.67 -25.13 -4.38
C ASP A 354 -6.60 -24.71 -3.37
N TYR A 355 -6.93 -23.75 -2.49
CA TYR A 355 -6.14 -23.41 -1.33
C TYR A 355 -6.20 -24.55 -0.29
N PRO A 356 -5.06 -25.14 0.11
CA PRO A 356 -5.07 -26.18 1.13
C PRO A 356 -5.58 -25.61 2.46
N THR A 357 -6.52 -26.32 3.09
CA THR A 357 -7.22 -25.95 4.35
C THR A 357 -6.33 -26.05 5.59
N ASN A 358 -5.08 -25.63 5.46
CA ASN A 358 -3.99 -25.82 6.43
C ASN A 358 -3.83 -24.64 7.40
N CYS A 359 -4.93 -23.95 7.72
CA CYS A 359 -5.06 -23.34 9.04
C CYS A 359 -5.40 -24.46 10.03
N GLU A 360 -4.39 -25.07 10.67
CA GLU A 360 -4.65 -26.07 11.70
C GLU A 360 -5.39 -25.47 12.90
N ASN A 361 -6.71 -25.60 12.89
CA ASN A 361 -7.38 -26.20 14.03
C ASN A 361 -7.72 -27.66 13.70
N TYR A 362 -6.91 -28.53 14.28
CA TYR A 362 -7.05 -29.97 14.46
C TYR A 362 -8.47 -30.57 14.25
N GLN A 363 -8.60 -31.34 13.14
CA GLN A 363 -9.38 -32.60 12.99
C GLN A 363 -10.89 -32.63 12.65
N LEU A 364 -11.19 -33.50 11.65
CA LEU A 364 -12.45 -34.16 11.24
C LEU A 364 -13.48 -33.32 10.42
N GLY A 365 -13.89 -33.70 9.19
CA GLY A 365 -13.48 -34.83 8.33
C GLY A 365 -14.38 -35.00 7.07
N ASP A 366 -13.98 -35.91 6.18
CA ASP A 366 -14.73 -36.54 5.07
C ASP A 366 -15.19 -35.76 3.80
N SER A 367 -14.32 -35.86 2.77
CA SER A 367 -14.64 -36.24 1.37
C SER A 367 -15.20 -35.23 0.33
N CYS A 368 -14.48 -35.11 -0.79
CA CYS A 368 -14.97 -34.55 -2.05
C CYS A 368 -15.91 -35.53 -2.79
N ASN A 369 -17.16 -35.13 -3.04
CA ASN A 369 -17.90 -35.38 -4.29
C ASN A 369 -19.37 -34.93 -4.15
N GLN A 370 -19.78 -33.82 -4.79
CA GLN A 370 -21.19 -33.60 -5.14
C GLN A 370 -21.33 -32.87 -6.48
N THR A 371 -22.19 -33.40 -7.35
CA THR A 371 -22.59 -32.79 -8.61
C THR A 371 -23.92 -32.06 -8.40
N TYR A 372 -23.98 -30.76 -8.68
CA TYR A 372 -25.20 -29.97 -8.46
C TYR A 372 -26.25 -30.21 -9.56
N THR A 373 -27.47 -30.56 -9.16
CA THR A 373 -28.66 -30.51 -10.03
C THR A 373 -29.61 -29.43 -9.54
N CYS A 374 -29.80 -28.36 -10.34
CA CYS A 374 -30.80 -27.33 -10.04
C CYS A 374 -32.21 -27.95 -10.00
N THR A 375 -33.06 -27.48 -9.08
CA THR A 375 -34.48 -27.86 -9.05
C THR A 375 -35.25 -27.23 -10.22
N THR A 376 -36.37 -27.84 -10.60
CA THR A 376 -37.11 -27.52 -11.84
C THR A 376 -37.44 -26.03 -11.98
N ASN A 377 -37.09 -25.48 -13.16
CA ASN A 377 -37.23 -24.08 -13.63
C ASN A 377 -35.98 -23.19 -13.55
N LEU A 378 -34.81 -23.73 -13.19
CA LEU A 378 -33.53 -23.02 -13.29
C LEU A 378 -32.55 -23.80 -14.19
N GLU A 379 -31.78 -23.08 -15.01
CA GLU A 379 -30.70 -23.65 -15.83
C GLU A 379 -29.33 -23.32 -15.20
N CYS A 380 -28.34 -24.19 -15.40
CA CYS A 380 -27.00 -24.04 -14.83
C CYS A 380 -26.04 -23.44 -15.86
N VAL A 381 -25.47 -22.27 -15.56
CA VAL A 381 -24.43 -21.59 -16.35
C VAL A 381 -23.34 -21.14 -15.38
N ASN A 382 -22.06 -21.39 -15.70
CA ASN A 382 -20.91 -21.08 -14.85
C ASN A 382 -21.08 -21.51 -13.36
N ASN A 383 -21.63 -22.71 -13.14
CA ASN A 383 -21.96 -23.29 -11.83
C ASN A 383 -23.01 -22.52 -10.99
N ILE A 384 -23.78 -21.61 -11.60
CA ILE A 384 -24.86 -20.85 -10.95
C ILE A 384 -26.21 -21.24 -11.57
N CYS A 385 -27.24 -21.47 -10.74
CA CYS A 385 -28.62 -21.68 -11.19
C CYS A 385 -29.30 -20.32 -11.44
N VAL A 386 -29.55 -19.96 -12.70
CA VAL A 386 -30.09 -18.63 -13.10
C VAL A 386 -31.56 -18.68 -13.57
N ASP A 387 -32.30 -17.59 -13.34
CA ASP A 387 -33.67 -17.40 -13.86
C ASP A 387 -33.63 -16.92 -15.32
N ALA A 388 -34.46 -17.52 -16.16
CA ALA A 388 -34.46 -17.33 -17.61
C ALA A 388 -35.32 -16.12 -18.04
N GLN A 389 -34.96 -14.89 -17.65
CA GLN A 389 -35.49 -13.64 -18.22
C GLN A 389 -34.71 -12.34 -17.82
N ASN A 390 -33.94 -11.77 -18.77
CA ASN A 390 -33.74 -10.33 -19.10
C ASN A 390 -33.61 -9.24 -17.98
N THR A 391 -32.80 -8.16 -18.06
CA THR A 391 -32.28 -7.39 -19.23
C THR A 391 -31.18 -6.39 -18.82
N VAL A 392 -30.39 -5.91 -19.80
CA VAL A 392 -29.35 -4.86 -19.72
C VAL A 392 -29.89 -3.45 -19.37
N ILE A 393 -29.11 -2.65 -18.61
CA ILE A 393 -29.12 -1.17 -18.67
C ILE A 393 -27.68 -0.61 -18.64
N THR A 394 -27.46 0.47 -19.38
CA THR A 394 -26.18 1.19 -19.57
C THR A 394 -26.25 2.63 -19.04
N SER A 395 -25.18 3.16 -18.42
CA SER A 395 -24.68 4.54 -18.64
C SER A 395 -23.45 4.88 -17.78
N SER A 396 -22.47 5.57 -18.38
CA SER A 396 -21.24 6.07 -17.74
C SER A 396 -21.38 7.55 -17.30
N PRO A 397 -20.68 8.00 -16.25
CA PRO A 397 -20.36 9.41 -16.00
C PRO A 397 -18.95 9.78 -16.51
N THR A 398 -18.84 10.96 -17.13
CA THR A 398 -17.59 11.59 -17.60
C THR A 398 -16.64 12.01 -16.46
N PRO A 399 -15.32 12.11 -16.72
CA PRO A 399 -14.30 12.34 -15.69
C PRO A 399 -14.21 13.81 -15.24
N MET A 400 -13.65 14.04 -14.05
CA MET A 400 -13.25 15.36 -13.58
C MET A 400 -12.02 15.31 -12.67
N SER A 401 -11.04 16.14 -13.01
CA SER A 401 -10.00 16.71 -12.14
C SER A 401 -10.08 18.24 -12.34
N PRO A 402 -9.64 19.14 -11.44
CA PRO A 402 -8.88 18.94 -10.20
C PRO A 402 -9.41 19.68 -8.93
N SER A 403 -9.48 19.01 -7.77
CA SER A 403 -9.36 19.65 -6.44
C SER A 403 -9.34 18.62 -5.30
N GLU A 404 -8.25 18.52 -4.54
CA GLU A 404 -8.03 17.56 -3.45
C GLU A 404 -8.74 17.92 -2.11
N CYS A 405 -9.98 18.39 -2.18
CA CYS A 405 -10.84 18.43 -1.00
C CYS A 405 -12.27 18.05 -1.37
N ALA A 406 -12.72 16.93 -0.81
CA ALA A 406 -14.06 16.40 -0.98
C ALA A 406 -14.58 15.84 0.35
N ASP A 407 -15.90 15.84 0.50
CA ASP A 407 -16.57 15.09 1.55
C ASP A 407 -16.59 13.60 1.19
N SER A 408 -16.41 12.73 2.19
CA SER A 408 -16.52 11.28 2.03
C SER A 408 -17.93 10.87 1.62
N THR A 409 -18.01 10.07 0.56
CA THR A 409 -19.25 9.45 0.05
C THR A 409 -19.65 8.19 0.83
N SER A 410 -18.77 7.69 1.71
CA SER A 410 -18.94 6.46 2.49
C SER A 410 -19.08 6.71 4.00
N TRP A 411 -18.82 7.93 4.48
CA TRP A 411 -18.96 8.28 5.89
C TRP A 411 -20.42 8.55 6.26
N TYR A 412 -20.88 7.88 7.32
CA TYR A 412 -22.22 8.04 7.86
C TYR A 412 -22.20 7.99 9.40
N LYS A 413 -22.86 8.94 10.06
CA LYS A 413 -22.93 8.96 11.53
C LYS A 413 -23.53 7.65 12.07
N ASN A 414 -22.74 6.91 12.86
CA ASN A 414 -23.09 5.57 13.36
C ASN A 414 -23.58 4.60 12.26
N GLY A 415 -23.07 4.73 11.02
CA GLY A 415 -23.42 3.87 9.89
C GLY A 415 -24.84 4.07 9.33
N GLU A 416 -25.52 5.19 9.62
CA GLU A 416 -26.89 5.43 9.12
C GLU A 416 -26.90 6.31 7.86
N PRO A 417 -27.29 5.79 6.66
CA PRO A 417 -27.13 6.49 5.39
C PRO A 417 -27.83 7.85 5.25
N SER A 418 -28.77 8.16 6.13
CA SER A 418 -29.47 9.45 6.18
C SER A 418 -28.68 10.57 6.88
N LYS A 419 -27.45 10.27 7.36
CA LYS A 419 -26.59 11.17 8.16
C LYS A 419 -25.18 11.19 7.59
N ASP A 420 -25.11 11.56 6.32
CA ASP A 420 -23.91 11.76 5.50
C ASP A 420 -23.22 13.10 5.79
N CYS A 421 -22.22 13.47 4.99
CA CYS A 421 -21.55 14.75 5.11
C CYS A 421 -22.43 15.97 4.75
N ASN A 422 -23.45 15.83 3.89
CA ASN A 422 -24.45 16.89 3.67
C ASN A 422 -25.22 17.17 4.97
N TRP A 423 -25.64 16.11 5.67
CA TRP A 423 -26.21 16.22 7.00
C TRP A 423 -25.22 16.80 8.01
N VAL A 424 -23.91 16.59 7.90
CA VAL A 424 -22.94 17.30 8.77
C VAL A 424 -22.96 18.81 8.48
N ASN A 425 -22.88 19.21 7.21
CA ASN A 425 -22.82 20.60 6.75
C ASN A 425 -24.02 21.45 7.24
N GLU A 426 -25.24 20.88 7.23
CA GLU A 426 -26.47 21.54 7.75
C GLU A 426 -26.35 22.18 9.14
N PHE A 427 -25.41 21.70 9.97
CA PHE A 427 -25.18 22.23 11.32
C PHE A 427 -23.69 22.10 11.72
N ALA A 428 -22.80 22.41 10.78
CA ALA A 428 -21.41 22.70 11.08
C ALA A 428 -21.29 24.02 11.89
N PRO A 429 -20.26 24.17 12.76
CA PRO A 429 -19.26 23.17 13.17
C PRO A 429 -19.79 22.14 14.17
N ASN A 430 -21.01 22.31 14.70
CA ASN A 430 -21.53 21.47 15.80
C ASN A 430 -21.68 19.97 15.47
N ARG A 431 -21.93 19.60 14.21
CA ARG A 431 -21.97 18.19 13.77
C ARG A 431 -20.58 17.60 13.46
N CYS A 432 -19.55 18.41 13.28
CA CYS A 432 -18.20 17.94 12.90
C CYS A 432 -17.52 17.05 13.96
N GLY A 433 -17.93 17.17 15.23
CA GLY A 433 -17.44 16.32 16.33
C GLY A 433 -18.12 14.96 16.50
N VAL A 434 -19.07 14.56 15.64
CA VAL A 434 -19.72 13.25 15.73
C VAL A 434 -18.95 12.17 14.96
N LYS A 435 -19.10 10.90 15.36
CA LYS A 435 -18.36 9.76 14.78
C LYS A 435 -19.23 8.85 13.88
N ASN A 436 -18.60 8.16 12.93
CA ASN A 436 -19.19 7.00 12.22
C ASN A 436 -19.24 5.75 13.12
N LYS A 437 -19.48 4.56 12.55
CA LYS A 437 -19.46 3.28 13.28
C LYS A 437 -18.05 2.86 13.73
N ASP A 438 -17.01 3.29 13.00
CA ASP A 438 -15.59 2.91 13.16
C ASP A 438 -14.81 3.95 14.01
N ALA A 439 -15.55 4.82 14.70
CA ALA A 439 -15.07 5.90 15.57
C ALA A 439 -14.35 7.09 14.88
N THR A 440 -14.30 7.15 13.55
CA THR A 440 -13.79 8.29 12.75
C THR A 440 -14.70 9.53 12.89
N PRO A 441 -14.18 10.70 13.31
CA PRO A 441 -14.95 11.94 13.42
C PRO A 441 -15.31 12.54 12.06
N ALA A 442 -16.40 13.31 12.01
CA ALA A 442 -16.85 13.98 10.80
C ALA A 442 -15.88 15.09 10.31
N PHE A 443 -15.08 15.71 11.18
CA PHE A 443 -14.09 16.71 10.76
C PHE A 443 -12.93 16.14 9.93
N GLU A 444 -12.68 14.83 9.97
CA GLU A 444 -11.71 14.15 9.09
C GLU A 444 -12.33 13.64 7.80
N ALA A 445 -13.56 13.11 7.88
CA ALA A 445 -14.19 12.47 6.73
C ALA A 445 -15.04 13.44 5.87
N CYS A 446 -15.49 14.55 6.43
CA CYS A 446 -16.34 15.54 5.77
C CYS A 446 -15.60 16.88 5.67
N LEU A 447 -14.49 16.87 4.93
CA LEU A 447 -13.52 17.96 4.86
C LEU A 447 -14.11 19.29 4.36
N VAL A 448 -15.06 19.22 3.43
CA VAL A 448 -15.74 20.40 2.88
C VAL A 448 -16.86 20.86 3.82
N ALA A 449 -17.62 19.92 4.39
CA ALA A 449 -18.68 20.21 5.35
C ALA A 449 -18.16 20.84 6.67
N CYS A 450 -16.91 20.58 7.02
CA CYS A 450 -16.28 21.00 8.28
C CYS A 450 -15.18 22.06 8.14
N ASP A 451 -14.93 22.55 6.92
CA ASP A 451 -13.88 23.54 6.60
C ASP A 451 -12.47 23.11 7.06
N THR A 452 -12.18 21.81 6.88
CA THR A 452 -10.94 21.13 7.27
C THR A 452 -10.07 20.71 6.08
N CYS A 453 -10.31 21.29 4.90
CA CYS A 453 -9.54 21.02 3.68
C CYS A 453 -8.02 21.22 3.83
N PRO A 454 -7.16 20.30 3.34
CA PRO A 454 -5.69 20.39 3.45
C PRO A 454 -5.07 21.66 2.84
N GLY A 455 -5.70 22.26 1.83
CA GLY A 455 -5.26 23.53 1.22
C GLY A 455 -5.26 24.75 2.16
N SER A 456 -5.80 24.60 3.37
CA SER A 456 -5.82 25.63 4.43
C SER A 456 -4.79 25.38 5.55
N CYS A 457 -4.00 24.29 5.48
CA CYS A 457 -3.02 23.94 6.52
C CYS A 457 -1.88 24.96 6.62
N ASN A 458 -1.64 25.46 7.84
CA ASN A 458 -0.33 26.02 8.20
C ASN A 458 0.68 24.88 8.42
N SER A 459 1.97 25.18 8.50
CA SER A 459 3.02 24.16 8.67
C SER A 459 3.12 23.53 10.07
N GLN A 460 2.39 24.04 11.07
CA GLN A 460 2.44 23.60 12.48
C GLN A 460 1.12 23.90 13.21
N ASP A 461 0.92 23.27 14.38
CA ASP A 461 -0.12 23.62 15.36
C ASP A 461 0.04 25.07 15.89
N SER A 462 -1.06 25.73 16.28
CA SER A 462 -1.02 27.11 16.78
C SER A 462 -0.45 27.22 18.19
N THR A 463 0.65 27.97 18.32
CA THR A 463 1.25 28.36 19.62
C THR A 463 0.43 29.37 20.41
N THR A 464 -0.65 29.91 19.84
CA THR A 464 -1.52 30.91 20.50
C THR A 464 -2.94 30.40 20.76
N TRP A 465 -3.30 29.25 20.21
CA TRP A 465 -4.58 28.61 20.54
C TRP A 465 -4.50 27.94 21.92
N TYR A 466 -5.50 28.19 22.75
CA TYR A 466 -5.71 27.48 24.01
C TYR A 466 -7.21 27.32 24.26
N ARG A 467 -7.59 26.27 24.99
CA ARG A 467 -8.97 26.02 25.38
C ARG A 467 -9.57 27.21 26.14
N ALA A 468 -10.80 27.61 25.78
CA ALA A 468 -11.54 28.71 26.39
C ALA A 468 -11.42 28.77 27.93
N GLY A 469 -10.93 29.90 28.44
CA GLY A 469 -10.73 30.19 29.86
C GLY A 469 -9.63 29.38 30.56
N ASP A 470 -8.75 28.67 29.85
CA ASP A 470 -7.64 27.90 30.44
C ASP A 470 -6.37 27.91 29.57
N PRO A 471 -5.51 28.94 29.70
CA PRO A 471 -4.30 29.10 28.88
C PRO A 471 -3.23 28.02 29.02
N SER A 472 -3.31 27.11 30.01
CA SER A 472 -2.37 25.98 30.12
C SER A 472 -2.77 24.77 29.25
N ARG A 473 -3.69 24.96 28.30
CA ARG A 473 -4.26 23.91 27.46
C ARG A 473 -4.19 24.26 25.97
N GLY A 474 -2.97 24.31 25.46
CA GLY A 474 -2.67 24.45 24.03
C GLY A 474 -2.85 23.14 23.24
N CYS A 475 -2.22 23.04 22.06
CA CYS A 475 -2.43 21.92 21.15
C CYS A 475 -1.88 20.57 21.66
N ASP A 476 -0.83 20.54 22.49
CA ASP A 476 -0.37 19.28 23.10
C ASP A 476 -1.40 18.72 24.08
N TRP A 477 -2.04 19.61 24.85
CA TRP A 477 -3.22 19.23 25.63
C TRP A 477 -4.34 18.73 24.72
N VAL A 478 -4.50 19.20 23.49
CA VAL A 478 -5.52 18.64 22.57
C VAL A 478 -5.15 17.21 22.16
N ALA A 479 -3.90 16.98 21.78
CA ALA A 479 -3.43 15.71 21.22
C ALA A 479 -3.42 14.54 22.21
N ASP A 480 -3.27 14.81 23.52
CA ASP A 480 -3.41 13.82 24.61
C ASP A 480 -4.70 12.96 24.56
N SER A 481 -5.78 13.51 23.97
CA SER A 481 -7.09 12.85 23.93
C SER A 481 -7.91 13.39 22.77
N TYR A 482 -7.39 13.09 21.59
CA TYR A 482 -8.11 13.12 20.33
C TYR A 482 -9.34 12.17 20.38
N PRO A 483 -10.38 12.33 19.53
CA PRO A 483 -10.85 13.59 18.96
C PRO A 483 -11.62 14.42 20.01
N ALA A 484 -11.75 13.93 21.25
CA ALA A 484 -12.60 14.52 22.28
C ALA A 484 -12.20 15.95 22.65
N ARG A 485 -10.90 16.28 22.61
CA ARG A 485 -10.39 17.64 22.87
C ARG A 485 -10.42 18.56 21.64
N CYS A 486 -10.39 18.01 20.42
CA CYS A 486 -10.57 18.76 19.16
C CYS A 486 -11.94 19.45 19.07
N THR A 487 -12.96 18.86 19.68
CA THR A 487 -14.32 19.45 19.78
C THR A 487 -14.46 20.57 20.83
N ARG A 488 -13.35 21.11 21.35
CA ARG A 488 -13.32 22.28 22.24
C ARG A 488 -12.89 23.51 21.45
N SER A 489 -13.41 24.67 21.83
CA SER A 489 -13.02 25.95 21.27
C SER A 489 -12.11 26.75 22.20
N ASN A 490 -11.42 27.74 21.62
CA ASN A 490 -10.85 28.87 22.36
C ASN A 490 -11.94 29.88 22.78
N ASP A 491 -11.54 30.99 23.41
CA ASP A 491 -12.46 32.05 23.87
C ASP A 491 -13.16 32.80 22.72
N ASP A 492 -12.61 32.78 21.50
CA ASP A 492 -13.19 33.37 20.29
C ASP A 492 -14.15 32.42 19.55
N GLY A 493 -14.25 31.15 19.97
CA GLY A 493 -15.14 30.15 19.39
C GLY A 493 -14.51 29.22 18.34
N VAL A 494 -13.21 29.36 18.04
CA VAL A 494 -12.46 28.53 17.09
C VAL A 494 -12.19 27.15 17.70
N TYR A 495 -12.71 26.09 17.10
CA TYR A 495 -12.55 24.70 17.51
C TYR A 495 -11.14 24.16 17.22
N GLY A 496 -10.66 23.21 18.03
CA GLY A 496 -9.32 22.63 17.91
C GLY A 496 -9.04 21.96 16.56
N PHE A 497 -10.05 21.39 15.90
CA PHE A 497 -9.91 20.77 14.58
C PHE A 497 -9.81 21.78 13.41
N GLU A 498 -10.11 23.06 13.64
CA GLU A 498 -10.05 24.06 12.57
C GLU A 498 -8.59 24.33 12.16
N SER A 499 -8.36 24.62 10.88
CA SER A 499 -7.04 24.86 10.28
C SER A 499 -6.21 25.98 10.93
N SER A 500 -6.86 26.91 11.65
CA SER A 500 -6.22 27.99 12.41
C SER A 500 -5.88 27.66 13.87
N ALA A 501 -6.26 26.46 14.34
CA ALA A 501 -6.15 26.02 15.72
C ALA A 501 -5.08 24.95 15.90
N CYS A 502 -5.47 23.68 16.03
CA CYS A 502 -4.57 22.56 16.33
C CYS A 502 -4.71 21.45 15.27
N PRO A 503 -4.55 21.75 13.97
CA PRO A 503 -4.87 20.82 12.90
C PRO A 503 -3.97 19.57 12.86
N TYR A 504 -2.76 19.61 13.42
CA TYR A 504 -1.89 18.43 13.53
C TYR A 504 -2.28 17.59 14.74
N ALA A 505 -2.41 18.20 15.93
CA ALA A 505 -2.94 17.52 17.12
C ALA A 505 -4.36 16.93 16.93
N CYS A 506 -5.10 17.41 15.92
CA CYS A 506 -6.41 16.90 15.52
C CYS A 506 -6.43 16.04 14.27
N ARG A 507 -5.27 15.65 13.72
CA ARG A 507 -5.16 14.69 12.61
C ARG A 507 -5.87 15.14 11.30
N VAL A 508 -5.96 16.45 11.11
CA VAL A 508 -6.58 17.11 9.94
C VAL A 508 -5.54 17.50 8.88
N CYS A 509 -4.32 17.83 9.31
CA CYS A 509 -3.20 18.22 8.43
C CYS A 509 -2.03 17.23 8.50
N THR A 510 -2.33 15.94 8.62
CA THR A 510 -1.31 14.88 8.75
C THR A 510 -1.11 14.16 7.41
N TYR A 511 0.14 13.77 7.13
CA TYR A 511 0.57 13.19 5.85
C TYR A 511 1.28 11.86 6.10
N CYS A 512 0.74 11.09 7.03
CA CYS A 512 1.29 9.84 7.52
C CYS A 512 0.13 8.98 7.99
N ASP A 513 0.07 7.76 7.47
CA ASP A 513 -0.96 6.82 7.87
C ASP A 513 -0.49 6.03 9.09
N ASN A 514 -1.44 5.62 9.92
CA ASN A 514 -1.16 4.57 10.89
C ASN A 514 -1.15 3.24 10.16
N ASP A 515 -0.46 2.25 10.74
CA ASP A 515 -0.76 0.85 10.51
C ASP A 515 -2.19 0.57 11.04
N ASP A 516 -3.20 0.78 10.19
CA ASP A 516 -4.63 0.55 10.48
C ASP A 516 -4.95 -0.89 10.91
N SER A 517 -3.97 -1.78 10.72
CA SER A 517 -4.04 -3.19 11.00
C SER A 517 -3.54 -3.55 12.40
N TRP A 518 -2.77 -2.65 13.03
CA TRP A 518 -2.33 -2.80 14.40
C TRP A 518 -3.51 -2.77 15.36
N ALA A 519 -3.58 -3.78 16.24
CA ALA A 519 -4.52 -3.82 17.35
C ALA A 519 -3.81 -4.23 18.65
N LEU A 520 -4.34 -3.80 19.80
CA LEU A 520 -3.81 -4.18 21.11
C LEU A 520 -3.74 -5.71 21.30
N ASN A 521 -4.69 -6.44 20.71
CA ASN A 521 -4.74 -7.90 20.62
C ASN A 521 -5.84 -8.34 19.63
N ASN A 522 -5.79 -9.59 19.20
CA ASN A 522 -6.73 -10.17 18.22
C ASN A 522 -8.17 -10.33 18.74
N ASP A 523 -8.37 -10.37 20.06
CA ASP A 523 -9.71 -10.52 20.67
C ASP A 523 -10.48 -9.18 20.77
N GLU A 524 -9.78 -8.06 20.58
CA GLU A 524 -10.29 -6.69 20.76
C GLU A 524 -9.84 -5.78 19.58
N PRO A 525 -10.23 -6.08 18.33
CA PRO A 525 -9.79 -5.35 17.13
C PRO A 525 -10.25 -3.90 17.09
N GLU A 526 -11.23 -3.51 17.91
CA GLU A 526 -11.60 -2.11 18.11
C GLU A 526 -10.53 -1.29 18.87
N LYS A 527 -9.49 -1.95 19.42
CA LYS A 527 -8.35 -1.34 20.10
C LYS A 527 -7.17 -1.09 19.15
N ASN A 528 -7.49 -0.54 17.99
CA ASN A 528 -6.57 -0.16 16.93
C ASN A 528 -5.94 1.23 17.14
N CYS A 529 -5.30 1.80 16.13
CA CYS A 529 -4.67 3.11 16.22
C CYS A 529 -5.64 4.28 16.51
N ASN A 530 -6.92 4.20 16.14
CA ASN A 530 -7.93 5.19 16.57
C ASN A 530 -8.22 5.09 18.07
N TRP A 531 -8.18 3.88 18.65
CA TRP A 531 -8.18 3.70 20.09
C TRP A 531 -6.88 4.23 20.71
N VAL A 532 -5.71 4.06 20.09
CA VAL A 532 -4.46 4.64 20.62
C VAL A 532 -4.56 6.15 20.76
N ALA A 533 -5.03 6.83 19.71
CA ALA A 533 -5.17 8.29 19.65
C ALA A 533 -6.10 8.86 20.75
N GLU A 534 -7.08 8.08 21.23
CA GLU A 534 -8.00 8.53 22.29
C GLU A 534 -7.32 8.76 23.67
N ALA A 535 -6.15 8.17 23.91
CA ALA A 535 -5.32 8.46 25.08
C ALA A 535 -3.82 8.18 24.81
N SER A 536 -3.26 8.87 23.80
CA SER A 536 -1.90 8.72 23.27
C SER A 536 -0.84 8.54 24.35
N GLN A 537 -0.76 9.47 25.33
CA GLN A 537 0.13 9.41 26.51
C GLN A 537 0.13 8.10 27.32
N SER A 538 -0.88 7.24 27.17
CA SER A 538 -1.00 5.97 27.89
C SER A 538 -1.11 4.74 27.00
N ARG A 539 -1.34 4.95 25.70
CA ARG A 539 -1.60 3.90 24.71
C ARG A 539 -0.42 3.71 23.75
N CYS A 540 0.34 4.75 23.44
CA CYS A 540 1.54 4.69 22.58
C CYS A 540 2.67 3.79 23.13
N THR A 541 2.70 3.55 24.45
CA THR A 541 3.62 2.62 25.10
C THR A 541 3.12 1.17 25.16
N LYS A 542 1.96 0.85 24.56
CA LYS A 542 1.42 -0.51 24.53
C LYS A 542 2.04 -1.29 23.37
N SER A 543 2.43 -2.53 23.64
CA SER A 543 2.66 -3.52 22.61
C SER A 543 1.32 -4.05 22.11
N GLY A 544 1.15 -4.13 20.80
CA GLY A 544 0.02 -4.77 20.13
C GLY A 544 0.51 -5.81 19.15
N ILE A 545 -0.31 -6.12 18.15
CA ILE A 545 -0.05 -7.09 17.09
C ILE A 545 -0.41 -6.42 15.75
N ASP A 546 0.50 -6.45 14.78
CA ASP A 546 0.27 -6.02 13.39
C ASP A 546 -0.36 -7.14 12.53
N LEU A 547 -0.70 -6.89 11.26
CA LEU A 547 -1.17 -7.92 10.33
C LEU A 547 -0.27 -9.16 10.21
N ASN A 548 1.02 -8.99 10.45
CA ASN A 548 2.04 -10.04 10.32
C ASN A 548 2.17 -10.88 11.61
N GLY A 549 1.45 -10.54 12.68
CA GLY A 549 1.57 -11.18 13.99
C GLY A 549 2.75 -10.69 14.82
N ASN A 550 3.48 -9.66 14.39
CA ASN A 550 4.62 -9.09 15.10
C ASN A 550 4.15 -8.30 16.32
N ILE A 551 4.92 -8.38 17.40
CA ILE A 551 4.67 -7.56 18.60
C ILE A 551 5.40 -6.22 18.44
N THR A 552 4.70 -5.21 17.94
CA THR A 552 5.20 -3.83 17.81
C THR A 552 4.61 -2.93 18.90
N TYR A 553 5.32 -1.86 19.26
CA TYR A 553 4.73 -0.82 20.11
C TYR A 553 3.82 0.11 19.29
N ALA A 554 2.76 0.59 19.93
CA ALA A 554 1.81 1.53 19.34
C ALA A 554 2.48 2.81 18.81
N TYR A 555 3.57 3.30 19.41
CA TYR A 555 4.30 4.43 18.82
C TYR A 555 4.98 4.09 17.48
N GLN A 556 5.27 2.82 17.20
CA GLN A 556 5.94 2.38 15.97
C GLN A 556 4.93 2.13 14.84
N SER A 557 3.79 1.51 15.17
CA SER A 557 2.72 1.21 14.19
C SER A 557 1.71 2.36 14.04
N CYS A 558 1.32 3.01 15.14
CA CYS A 558 0.32 4.09 15.14
C CYS A 558 0.98 5.48 15.14
N VAL A 559 1.83 5.73 14.13
CA VAL A 559 2.73 6.90 14.11
C VAL A 559 2.00 8.25 14.19
N ASP A 560 0.81 8.36 13.58
CA ASP A 560 -0.01 9.57 13.63
C ASP A 560 -0.79 9.69 14.95
N ALA A 561 -1.39 8.59 15.41
CA ALA A 561 -2.04 8.52 16.72
C ALA A 561 -1.10 8.85 17.90
N CYS A 562 0.21 8.67 17.68
CA CYS A 562 1.28 8.94 18.64
C CYS A 562 2.11 10.19 18.34
N ARG A 563 1.74 10.98 17.32
CA ARG A 563 2.45 12.22 16.89
C ARG A 563 3.94 12.07 16.61
N VAL A 564 4.36 10.89 16.18
CA VAL A 564 5.76 10.59 15.86
C VAL A 564 6.05 10.59 14.36
N CYS A 565 5.09 10.96 13.51
CA CYS A 565 5.34 11.03 12.08
C CYS A 565 6.50 11.98 11.73
N PRO A 566 7.25 11.70 10.65
CA PRO A 566 8.38 12.52 10.18
C PRO A 566 8.09 14.03 10.13
N ASN A 567 6.84 14.40 9.81
CA ASN A 567 6.42 15.80 9.61
C ASN A 567 5.99 16.53 10.91
N TYR A 568 5.90 15.87 12.08
CA TYR A 568 5.70 16.54 13.37
C TYR A 568 7.03 17.14 13.86
N GLY A 569 7.38 18.31 13.32
CA GLY A 569 8.63 19.01 13.66
C GLY A 569 9.87 18.42 12.99
N ASP A 570 11.04 19.00 13.27
CA ASP A 570 12.30 18.57 12.68
C ASP A 570 12.67 17.14 13.10
N CYS A 571 13.33 16.39 12.19
CA CYS A 571 13.95 15.12 12.54
C CYS A 571 15.26 15.37 13.28
N SER A 572 15.16 15.50 14.61
CA SER A 572 16.29 15.66 15.51
C SER A 572 15.97 15.12 16.89
N ASP A 573 17.00 14.72 17.63
CA ASP A 573 16.91 14.55 19.08
C ASP A 573 16.87 15.93 19.77
N ASP A 574 16.04 16.09 20.80
CA ASP A 574 16.05 17.27 21.68
C ASP A 574 17.26 17.20 22.62
N ASP A 575 18.24 18.09 22.40
CA ASP A 575 19.47 18.24 23.19
C ASP A 575 19.22 18.54 24.68
N GLY A 576 18.05 19.06 25.04
CA GLY A 576 17.60 19.37 26.40
C GLY A 576 16.82 18.24 27.07
N TRP A 577 16.41 17.19 26.34
CA TRP A 577 15.62 16.11 26.92
C TRP A 577 16.42 15.28 27.93
N VAL A 578 15.86 15.11 29.13
CA VAL A 578 16.45 14.30 30.20
C VAL A 578 15.41 13.44 30.93
N LYS A 579 15.79 12.21 31.29
CA LYS A 579 14.92 11.27 32.02
C LYS A 579 14.42 11.85 33.36
N ASN A 580 13.11 11.73 33.60
CA ASN A 580 12.46 12.26 34.80
C ASN A 580 12.93 11.61 36.11
N ASN A 581 13.05 12.44 37.15
CA ASN A 581 13.50 12.10 38.51
C ASN A 581 14.96 11.62 38.60
N GLU A 582 15.83 12.05 37.69
CA GLU A 582 17.28 11.81 37.73
C GLU A 582 18.01 13.15 37.69
N ASP A 583 18.83 13.47 38.70
CA ASP A 583 19.73 14.63 38.69
C ASP A 583 21.00 14.34 37.83
N ASP A 584 20.80 13.74 36.65
CA ASP A 584 21.83 13.06 35.86
C ASP A 584 21.65 13.36 34.36
N ASP A 585 22.16 14.52 33.94
CA ASP A 585 22.16 15.03 32.55
C ASP A 585 22.78 14.07 31.53
N SER A 586 23.44 12.98 31.97
CA SER A 586 23.93 11.93 31.08
C SER A 586 22.81 11.04 30.51
N ARG A 587 21.58 11.13 31.02
CA ARG A 587 20.41 10.35 30.56
C ARG A 587 19.53 11.11 29.57
N ASN A 588 20.20 11.64 28.56
CA ASN A 588 19.67 12.34 27.40
C ASN A 588 19.43 11.39 26.20
N CYS A 589 19.14 11.93 25.02
CA CYS A 589 18.87 11.12 23.82
C CYS A 589 20.04 10.23 23.36
N SER A 590 21.31 10.61 23.61
CA SER A 590 22.44 9.68 23.37
C SER A 590 22.42 8.47 24.31
N TRP A 591 21.90 8.61 25.53
CA TRP A 591 21.61 7.48 26.40
C TRP A 591 20.41 6.68 25.90
N VAL A 592 19.39 7.29 25.30
CA VAL A 592 18.27 6.56 24.67
C VAL A 592 18.78 5.67 23.52
N ALA A 593 19.54 6.25 22.58
CA ALA A 593 20.11 5.57 21.41
C ALA A 593 21.00 4.37 21.76
N SER A 594 21.57 4.35 22.97
CA SER A 594 22.37 3.22 23.46
C SER A 594 21.56 1.94 23.73
N PHE A 595 20.23 2.02 23.86
CA PHE A 595 19.35 0.85 24.03
C PHE A 595 17.87 1.22 23.75
N PRO A 596 17.51 1.51 22.49
CA PRO A 596 16.26 2.19 22.15
C PRO A 596 15.02 1.38 22.54
N GLU A 597 15.01 0.06 22.30
CA GLU A 597 13.89 -0.87 22.53
C GLU A 597 13.14 -0.67 23.86
N SER A 598 13.85 -0.33 24.94
CA SER A 598 13.22 -0.04 26.24
C SER A 598 13.40 1.40 26.73
N ARG A 599 14.32 2.17 26.16
CA ARG A 599 14.55 3.57 26.57
C ARG A 599 13.60 4.55 25.89
N CYS A 600 13.12 4.25 24.68
CA CYS A 600 12.11 5.05 23.98
C CYS A 600 10.78 5.16 24.75
N LEU A 601 10.47 4.16 25.60
CA LEU A 601 9.27 4.11 26.44
C LEU A 601 9.40 4.88 27.78
N VAL A 602 10.54 5.53 28.03
CA VAL A 602 10.82 6.25 29.28
C VAL A 602 10.31 7.69 29.19
N LYS A 603 9.73 8.19 30.28
CA LYS A 603 9.36 9.62 30.40
C LYS A 603 10.55 10.50 30.81
N GLY A 604 10.63 11.66 30.20
CA GLY A 604 11.57 12.73 30.50
C GLY A 604 10.91 14.10 30.45
N THR A 605 11.72 15.12 30.70
CA THR A 605 11.35 16.53 30.50
C THR A 605 12.14 17.01 29.29
N ASP A 606 11.46 17.62 28.32
CA ASP A 606 12.09 18.19 27.12
C ASP A 606 12.60 19.63 27.32
N SER A 607 13.15 20.25 26.27
CA SER A 607 13.65 21.63 26.31
C SER A 607 12.58 22.71 26.58
N THR A 608 11.29 22.34 26.61
CA THR A 608 10.15 23.23 26.86
C THR A 608 9.57 23.12 28.27
N ASP A 609 10.22 22.35 29.17
CA ASP A 609 9.69 21.91 30.47
C ASP A 609 8.45 20.99 30.35
N SER A 610 8.27 20.27 29.23
CA SER A 610 7.13 19.37 28.99
C SER A 610 7.44 17.90 29.31
N ASP A 611 6.48 17.20 29.93
CA ASP A 611 6.55 15.77 30.31
C ASP A 611 6.32 14.83 29.10
N THR A 612 7.37 14.53 28.33
CA THR A 612 7.31 13.71 27.10
C THR A 612 7.84 12.29 27.28
N TYR A 613 7.58 11.41 26.32
CA TYR A 613 8.31 10.17 26.13
C TYR A 613 9.57 10.37 25.28
N ALA A 614 10.58 9.54 25.49
CA ALA A 614 11.77 9.51 24.66
C ALA A 614 11.46 9.24 23.17
N PHE A 615 10.41 8.48 22.83
CA PHE A 615 10.01 8.32 21.42
C PHE A 615 9.46 9.61 20.77
N GLU A 616 9.04 10.60 21.57
CA GLU A 616 8.52 11.91 21.11
C GLU A 616 9.66 12.92 20.95
N SER A 617 10.58 12.99 21.92
CA SER A 617 11.67 14.00 21.95
C SER A 617 13.03 13.51 21.45
N CYS A 618 13.31 12.21 21.46
CA CYS A 618 14.59 11.63 21.01
C CYS A 618 14.39 10.88 19.68
N ARG A 619 13.99 11.63 18.65
CA ARG A 619 13.43 11.06 17.42
C ARG A 619 14.40 10.22 16.60
N VAL A 620 15.66 10.67 16.51
CA VAL A 620 16.72 9.94 15.80
C VAL A 620 17.14 8.72 16.63
N ALA A 621 17.25 8.88 17.95
CA ALA A 621 17.57 7.79 18.87
C ALA A 621 16.52 6.66 18.89
N CYS A 622 15.26 6.97 18.59
CA CYS A 622 14.13 6.04 18.65
C CYS A 622 13.60 5.56 17.30
N SER A 623 14.22 5.97 16.18
CA SER A 623 13.70 5.72 14.83
C SER A 623 12.23 6.16 14.70
N THR A 624 11.92 7.33 15.25
CA THR A 624 10.66 8.06 15.08
C THR A 624 10.84 9.30 14.21
N CYS A 625 11.85 9.23 13.33
CA CYS A 625 11.92 9.88 12.03
C CYS A 625 11.76 8.82 10.94
#